data_AF-A0A0N1NHH8-F1
#
_entry.id   AF-A0A0N1NHH8-F1
#
_cell.length_a   1.000
_cell.length_b   1.000
_cell.length_c   1.000
_cell.angle_alpha   90.00
_cell.angle_beta   90.00
_cell.angle_gamma   90.00
#
_symmetry.space_group_name_H-M   'P 1'
#
loop_
_entity.id
_entity.type
_entity.pdbx_description
1 polymer ?
#
loop_
_entity_poly.entity_id
_entity_poly.type
_entity_poly.pdbx_seq_one_letter_code
_entity_poly.pdbx_strand_id
1 'polypeptide(L)'
;MKGHVYGTIILDMETGERVDVLPDRTADTLTAWLRAHPGAEIVCRDRASAYAEAVRTACPGAIQVADRFHLWKNVCEAVEKCVATHRSCLTEPTEDTASHATDGPTAATKEEVSVRPEGMRVIRRRERHAAVAGAD
;
A
#
# COMPACT_ATOMS: atom_id res chain seq x y z
N MET A 1 -20.88 1.45 0.41
CA MET A 1 -20.05 0.47 1.15
C MET A 1 -20.96 -0.25 2.15
N LYS A 2 -21.15 -1.57 2.04
CA LYS A 2 -21.87 -2.37 3.03
C LYS A 2 -20.84 -3.20 3.79
N GLY A 3 -20.83 -3.11 5.12
CA GLY A 3 -20.21 -4.13 6.00
C GLY A 3 -18.88 -3.80 6.70
N HIS A 4 -18.29 -2.62 6.51
CA HIS A 4 -17.05 -2.26 7.21
C HIS A 4 -17.19 -0.95 7.97
N VAL A 5 -16.96 -1.00 9.29
CA VAL A 5 -16.80 0.17 10.14
C VAL A 5 -15.32 0.55 10.08
N TYR A 6 -15.01 1.76 9.61
CA TYR A 6 -13.66 2.28 9.52
C TYR A 6 -13.48 3.39 10.55
N GLY A 7 -12.43 3.29 11.36
CA GLY A 7 -11.97 4.36 12.25
C GLY A 7 -10.74 5.07 11.69
N THR A 8 -10.34 6.16 12.35
CA THR A 8 -9.12 6.91 12.04
C THR A 8 -8.09 6.66 13.13
N ILE A 9 -6.87 6.23 12.80
CA ILE A 9 -5.79 6.12 13.77
C ILE A 9 -4.92 7.39 13.66
N ILE A 10 -4.65 8.03 14.79
CA ILE A 10 -3.71 9.14 14.89
C ILE A 10 -2.39 8.60 15.44
N LEU A 11 -1.32 8.86 14.70
CA LEU A 11 0.03 8.48 15.08
C LEU A 11 0.88 9.74 15.22
N ASP A 12 1.81 9.71 16.17
CA ASP A 12 2.92 10.64 16.19
C ASP A 12 3.84 10.29 15.01
N MET A 13 4.15 11.30 14.19
CA MET A 13 4.90 11.07 12.96
C MET A 13 6.40 10.86 13.21
N GLU A 14 6.94 11.37 14.32
CA GLU A 14 8.35 11.27 14.68
C GLU A 14 8.64 9.94 15.37
N THR A 15 7.83 9.57 16.36
CA THR A 15 8.03 8.35 17.14
C THR A 15 7.36 7.13 16.50
N GLY A 16 6.32 7.34 15.70
CA GLY A 16 5.48 6.28 15.15
C GLY A 16 4.49 5.70 16.16
N GLU A 17 4.40 6.27 17.36
CA GLU A 17 3.52 5.78 18.42
C GLU A 17 2.06 6.17 18.15
N ARG A 18 1.15 5.32 18.65
CA ARG A 18 -0.28 5.59 18.57
C ARG A 18 -0.67 6.66 19.59
N VAL A 19 -1.17 7.78 19.09
CA VAL A 19 -1.74 8.85 19.91
C VAL A 19 -3.20 8.55 20.23
N ASP A 20 -4.02 8.25 19.21
CA ASP A 20 -5.46 8.02 19.42
C ASP A 20 -6.10 7.16 18.31
N VAL A 21 -7.33 6.71 18.53
CA VAL A 21 -8.19 6.03 17.55
C VAL A 21 -9.60 6.64 17.57
N LEU A 22 -9.97 7.31 16.48
CA LEU A 22 -11.28 7.91 16.30
C LEU A 22 -12.29 6.88 15.76
N PRO A 23 -13.57 6.97 16.15
CA PRO A 23 -14.58 5.96 15.85
C PRO A 23 -15.00 5.91 14.37
N ASP A 24 -14.69 6.96 13.61
CA ASP A 24 -15.11 7.12 12.22
C ASP A 24 -14.02 7.79 11.38
N ARG A 25 -14.37 8.11 10.14
CA ARG A 25 -13.52 8.73 9.11
C ARG A 25 -14.09 10.06 8.59
N THR A 26 -14.86 10.75 9.42
CA THR A 26 -15.52 12.01 9.06
C THR A 26 -14.63 13.21 9.28
N ALA A 27 -14.89 14.30 8.56
CA ALA A 27 -14.16 15.55 8.75
C ALA A 27 -14.45 16.14 10.14
N ASP A 28 -15.71 16.11 10.58
CA ASP A 28 -16.15 16.70 11.86
C ASP A 28 -15.43 16.07 13.06
N THR A 29 -15.39 14.74 13.13
CA THR A 29 -14.72 14.02 14.22
C THR A 29 -13.23 14.36 14.27
N LEU A 30 -12.54 14.38 13.13
CA LEU A 30 -11.11 14.73 13.07
C LEU A 30 -10.86 16.22 13.38
N THR A 31 -11.72 17.13 12.90
CA THR A 31 -11.62 18.57 13.20
C THR A 31 -11.76 18.83 14.70
N ALA A 32 -12.74 18.19 15.35
CA ALA A 32 -12.92 18.31 16.79
C ALA A 32 -11.68 17.84 17.55
N TRP A 33 -11.11 16.69 17.14
CA TRP A 33 -9.89 16.15 17.73
C TRP A 33 -8.69 17.09 17.56
N LEU A 34 -8.44 17.60 16.35
CA LEU A 34 -7.33 18.51 16.05
C LEU A 34 -7.44 19.85 16.80
N ARG A 35 -8.66 20.34 17.06
CA ARG A 35 -8.87 21.55 17.88
C ARG A 35 -8.56 21.31 19.36
N ALA A 36 -8.85 20.12 19.87
CA ALA A 36 -8.51 19.74 21.23
C ALA A 36 -7.01 19.47 21.41
N HIS A 37 -6.29 19.16 20.32
CA HIS A 37 -4.86 18.86 20.30
C HIS A 37 -4.10 19.81 19.35
N PRO A 38 -3.97 21.10 19.70
CA PRO A 38 -3.28 22.07 18.86
C PRO A 38 -1.77 21.80 18.81
N GLY A 39 -1.12 22.28 17.74
CA GLY A 39 0.34 22.25 17.59
C GLY A 39 0.86 21.44 16.40
N ALA A 40 -0.01 20.75 15.67
CA ALA A 40 0.40 20.03 14.46
C ALA A 40 0.88 21.01 13.37
N GLU A 41 2.16 20.94 13.02
CA GLU A 41 2.77 21.73 11.92
C GLU A 41 2.77 20.95 10.60
N ILE A 42 2.83 19.62 10.67
CA ILE A 42 2.82 18.73 9.51
C ILE A 42 1.79 17.63 9.77
N VAL A 43 0.91 17.40 8.79
CA VAL A 43 -0.07 16.31 8.84
C VAL A 43 0.14 15.39 7.64
N CYS A 44 0.69 14.21 7.92
CA CYS A 44 0.77 13.12 6.97
C CYS A 44 -0.55 12.33 7.01
N ARG A 45 -1.33 12.38 5.93
CA ARG A 45 -2.69 11.82 5.88
C ARG A 45 -2.95 11.01 4.63
N ASP A 46 -3.97 10.15 4.73
CA ASP A 46 -4.51 9.47 3.56
C ASP A 46 -5.16 10.44 2.58
N ARG A 47 -5.38 9.98 1.35
CA ARG A 47 -5.87 10.83 0.27
C ARG A 47 -7.36 11.19 0.34
N ALA A 48 -8.07 10.86 1.41
CA ALA A 48 -9.48 11.21 1.57
C ALA A 48 -9.67 12.73 1.69
N SER A 49 -10.71 13.24 1.02
CA SER A 49 -11.07 14.66 1.05
C SER A 49 -11.45 15.12 2.45
N ALA A 50 -12.15 14.28 3.22
CA ALA A 50 -12.60 14.56 4.58
C ALA A 50 -11.44 14.94 5.52
N TYR A 51 -10.31 14.20 5.47
CA TYR A 51 -9.16 14.55 6.29
C TYR A 51 -8.47 15.82 5.84
N ALA A 52 -8.36 16.03 4.52
CA ALA A 52 -7.76 17.25 3.99
C ALA A 52 -8.57 18.50 4.38
N GLU A 53 -9.90 18.38 4.37
CA GLU A 53 -10.82 19.40 4.86
C GLU A 53 -10.67 19.62 6.36
N ALA A 54 -10.67 18.56 7.15
CA ALA A 54 -10.55 18.67 8.60
C ALA A 54 -9.29 19.41 9.03
N VAL A 55 -8.16 19.10 8.38
CA VAL A 55 -6.87 19.77 8.63
C VAL A 55 -6.91 21.23 8.18
N ARG A 56 -7.46 21.56 7.01
CA ARG A 56 -7.61 22.97 6.59
C ARG A 56 -8.43 23.79 7.58
N THR A 57 -9.47 23.18 8.16
CA THR A 57 -10.39 23.85 9.08
C THR A 57 -9.82 24.00 10.49
N ALA A 58 -9.13 22.97 11.02
CA ALA A 58 -8.61 22.97 12.38
C ALA A 58 -7.17 23.52 12.49
N CYS A 59 -6.35 23.28 11.47
CA CYS A 59 -4.92 23.59 11.46
C CYS A 59 -4.52 24.21 10.10
N PRO A 60 -5.03 25.40 9.74
CA PRO A 60 -4.81 26.00 8.41
C PRO A 60 -3.33 26.27 8.08
N GLY A 61 -2.48 26.42 9.10
CA GLY A 61 -1.03 26.57 8.93
C GLY A 61 -0.26 25.26 8.73
N ALA A 62 -0.91 24.10 8.91
CA ALA A 62 -0.24 22.82 8.83
C ALA A 62 0.02 22.41 7.37
N ILE A 63 1.23 21.90 7.11
CA ILE A 63 1.60 21.34 5.81
C ILE A 63 0.98 19.95 5.68
N GLN A 64 0.18 19.75 4.63
CA GLN A 64 -0.43 18.46 4.37
C GLN A 64 0.42 17.62 3.41
N VAL A 65 0.78 16.42 3.85
CA VAL A 65 1.58 15.46 3.08
C VAL A 65 0.75 14.20 2.83
N ALA A 66 0.89 13.62 1.64
CA ALA A 66 0.29 12.33 1.35
C ALA A 66 1.09 11.20 2.00
N ASP A 67 0.39 10.30 2.68
CA ASP A 67 1.06 9.17 3.31
C ASP A 67 1.69 8.24 2.27
N ARG A 68 2.84 7.69 2.67
CA ARG A 68 3.67 6.86 1.81
C ARG A 68 2.99 5.54 1.42
N PHE A 69 2.15 4.98 2.29
CA PHE A 69 1.52 3.69 2.02
C PHE A 69 0.56 3.80 0.84
N HIS A 70 -0.32 4.81 0.84
CA HIS A 70 -1.26 5.01 -0.26
C HIS A 70 -0.55 5.39 -1.55
N LEU A 71 0.52 6.19 -1.50
CA LEU A 71 1.32 6.48 -2.68
C LEU A 71 1.91 5.20 -3.29
N TRP A 72 2.55 4.37 -2.46
CA TRP A 72 3.14 3.11 -2.93
C TRP A 72 2.10 2.14 -3.47
N LYS A 73 0.99 1.95 -2.74
CA LYS A 73 -0.11 1.07 -3.14
C LYS A 73 -0.65 1.47 -4.50
N ASN A 74 -0.96 2.76 -4.70
CA ASN A 74 -1.51 3.25 -5.96
C ASN A 74 -0.55 3.04 -7.13
N VAL A 75 0.76 3.23 -6.93
CA VAL A 75 1.77 2.96 -7.98
C VAL A 75 1.80 1.47 -8.32
N CYS A 76 1.86 0.59 -7.32
CA CYS A 76 1.85 -0.85 -7.55
C CYS A 76 0.61 -1.32 -8.30
N GLU A 77 -0.58 -0.89 -7.88
CA GLU A 77 -1.84 -1.25 -8.54
C GLU A 77 -1.90 -0.74 -9.98
N ALA A 78 -1.40 0.48 -10.24
CA ALA A 78 -1.34 1.02 -11.59
C ALA A 78 -0.37 0.23 -12.49
N VAL A 79 0.81 -0.12 -11.99
CA VAL A 79 1.78 -0.95 -12.71
C VAL A 79 1.21 -2.33 -12.99
N GLU A 80 0.60 -2.98 -12.00
CA GLU A 80 -0.02 -4.30 -12.15
C GLU A 80 -1.10 -4.28 -13.23
N LYS A 81 -2.00 -3.29 -13.19
CA LYS A 81 -3.04 -3.11 -14.21
C LYS A 81 -2.45 -2.88 -15.60
N CYS A 82 -1.40 -2.07 -15.70
CA CYS A 82 -0.70 -1.80 -16.96
C CYS A 82 -0.09 -3.08 -17.54
N VAL A 83 0.71 -3.81 -16.74
CA VAL A 83 1.35 -5.06 -17.15
C VAL A 83 0.31 -6.11 -17.55
N ALA A 84 -0.76 -6.27 -16.77
CA ALA A 84 -1.84 -7.19 -17.10
C ALA A 84 -2.51 -6.85 -18.44
N THR A 85 -2.72 -5.55 -18.71
CA THR A 85 -3.31 -5.07 -19.97
C THR A 85 -2.39 -5.32 -21.16
N HIS A 86 -1.07 -5.17 -20.98
CA HIS A 86 -0.07 -5.26 -22.05
C HIS A 86 0.69 -6.59 -22.06
N ARG A 87 0.17 -7.62 -21.40
CA ARG A 87 0.86 -8.91 -21.24
C ARG A 87 1.31 -9.55 -22.57
N SER A 88 0.55 -9.37 -23.64
CA SER A 88 0.87 -9.90 -24.97
C SER A 88 2.09 -9.23 -25.60
N CYS A 89 2.36 -7.97 -25.25
CA CYS A 89 3.55 -7.25 -25.72
C CYS A 89 4.83 -7.68 -24.98
N LEU A 90 4.69 -8.42 -23.88
CA LEU A 90 5.79 -8.91 -23.04
C LEU A 90 6.04 -10.41 -23.24
N THR A 91 5.36 -11.04 -24.19
CA THR A 91 5.61 -12.44 -24.52
C THR A 91 6.97 -12.51 -25.21
N GLU A 92 7.85 -13.40 -24.75
CA GLU A 92 9.12 -13.65 -25.44
C GLU A 92 8.80 -14.04 -26.89
N PRO A 93 9.58 -13.56 -27.87
CA PRO A 93 9.42 -14.05 -29.24
C PRO A 93 9.51 -15.57 -29.19
N THR A 94 8.42 -16.26 -29.54
CA THR A 94 8.53 -17.67 -29.88
C THR A 94 9.54 -17.71 -31.01
N GLU A 95 10.65 -18.40 -30.81
CA GLU A 95 11.54 -18.77 -31.91
C GLU A 95 10.64 -19.40 -32.96
N ASP A 96 10.34 -18.65 -34.02
CA ASP A 96 9.62 -19.19 -35.15
C ASP A 96 10.52 -20.29 -35.67
N THR A 97 10.01 -21.49 -35.44
CA THR A 97 10.48 -22.77 -35.90
C THR A 97 10.69 -22.65 -37.41
N ALA A 98 11.91 -22.34 -37.81
CA ALA A 98 12.40 -22.77 -39.10
C ALA A 98 12.42 -24.30 -39.05
N SER A 99 11.30 -24.89 -39.45
CA SER A 99 11.14 -26.32 -39.69
C SER A 99 12.16 -26.74 -40.75
N HIS A 100 13.29 -27.26 -40.30
CA HIS A 100 13.97 -28.34 -41.00
C HIS A 100 13.77 -29.60 -40.17
N ALA A 101 12.92 -30.48 -40.70
CA ALA A 101 12.65 -31.79 -40.14
C ALA A 101 13.92 -32.65 -40.05
N THR A 102 14.16 -33.24 -38.89
CA THR A 102 14.69 -34.61 -38.74
C THR A 102 14.31 -35.17 -37.37
N ASP A 103 13.69 -36.35 -37.39
CA ASP A 103 13.21 -37.16 -36.25
C ASP A 103 14.30 -37.57 -35.23
N GLY A 104 13.90 -37.70 -33.95
CA GLY A 104 14.64 -38.46 -32.92
C GLY A 104 14.14 -38.23 -31.48
N PRO A 105 13.93 -39.28 -30.63
CA PRO A 105 13.03 -39.20 -29.47
C PRO A 105 13.61 -38.77 -28.11
N THR A 106 12.80 -37.97 -27.41
CA THR A 106 12.50 -37.77 -25.97
C THR A 106 13.54 -38.06 -24.87
N ALA A 107 13.77 -37.07 -24.00
CA ALA A 107 13.91 -37.26 -22.56
C ALA A 107 13.32 -36.06 -21.79
N ALA A 108 12.43 -36.35 -20.83
CA ALA A 108 11.73 -35.38 -20.01
C ALA A 108 12.61 -34.90 -18.84
N THR A 109 12.65 -33.59 -18.60
CA THR A 109 13.28 -33.01 -17.40
C THR A 109 12.20 -32.25 -16.61
N LYS A 110 12.08 -32.60 -15.32
CA LYS A 110 11.16 -32.00 -14.34
C LYS A 110 11.38 -30.48 -14.25
N GLU A 111 10.30 -29.71 -14.31
CA GLU A 111 10.27 -28.31 -13.87
C GLU A 111 10.46 -28.25 -12.36
N GLU A 112 11.59 -27.69 -11.93
CA GLU A 112 11.76 -27.19 -10.56
C GLU A 112 10.92 -25.92 -10.39
N VAL A 113 9.93 -25.98 -9.49
CA VAL A 113 9.17 -24.81 -9.07
C VAL A 113 10.10 -23.85 -8.33
N SER A 114 10.54 -22.81 -9.03
CA SER A 114 11.27 -21.68 -8.44
C SER A 114 10.38 -21.00 -7.40
N VAL A 115 10.68 -21.24 -6.12
CA VAL A 115 10.04 -20.51 -5.02
C VAL A 115 10.50 -19.05 -5.13
N ARG A 116 9.58 -18.18 -5.57
CA ARG A 116 9.83 -16.74 -5.62
C ARG A 116 10.25 -16.26 -4.22
N PRO A 117 11.43 -15.66 -4.06
CA PRO A 117 11.84 -15.14 -2.77
C PRO A 117 10.87 -14.04 -2.34
N GLU A 118 10.31 -14.16 -1.14
CA GLU A 118 9.45 -13.13 -0.58
C GLU A 118 10.21 -11.80 -0.53
N GLY A 119 9.66 -10.77 -1.17
CA GLY A 119 10.31 -9.47 -1.25
C GLY A 119 10.52 -8.87 0.15
N MET A 120 11.66 -8.20 0.36
CA MET A 120 12.08 -7.60 1.63
C MET A 120 11.01 -6.73 2.31
N ARG A 121 10.07 -6.17 1.53
CA ARG A 121 8.95 -5.36 2.02
C ARG A 121 7.89 -6.18 2.77
N VAL A 122 7.66 -7.43 2.35
CA VAL A 122 6.73 -8.36 3.01
C VAL A 122 7.29 -8.80 4.35
N ILE A 123 8.59 -9.11 4.38
CA ILE A 123 9.33 -9.46 5.60
C ILE A 123 9.23 -8.32 6.63
N ARG A 124 9.63 -7.10 6.25
CA ARG A 124 9.56 -5.92 7.13
C ARG A 124 8.13 -5.55 7.56
N ARG A 125 7.12 -5.89 6.75
CA ARG A 125 5.71 -5.67 7.12
C ARG A 125 5.28 -6.67 8.19
N ARG A 126 5.61 -7.95 8.05
CA ARG A 126 5.32 -8.98 9.06
C ARG A 126 6.02 -8.68 10.39
N GLU A 127 7.30 -8.31 10.35
CA GLU A 127 8.07 -7.93 11.55
C GLU A 127 7.40 -6.80 12.33
N ARG A 128 6.95 -5.74 11.65
CA ARG A 128 6.22 -4.63 12.30
C ARG A 128 4.86 -5.05 12.84
N HIS A 129 4.10 -5.88 12.12
CA HIS A 129 2.83 -6.40 12.62
C HIS A 129 3.03 -7.28 13.87
N ALA A 130 4.07 -8.12 13.88
CA ALA A 130 4.40 -8.97 15.02
C ALA A 130 4.83 -8.15 16.24
N ALA A 131 5.57 -7.06 16.05
CA ALA A 131 5.97 -6.15 17.13
C ALA A 131 4.78 -5.44 17.80
N VAL A 132 3.68 -5.22 17.08
CA VAL A 132 2.45 -4.63 17.64
C VAL A 132 1.55 -5.68 18.29
N ALA A 133 1.65 -6.95 17.87
CA ALA A 133 0.82 -8.05 18.38
C ALA A 133 1.43 -8.80 19.58
N GLY A 134 2.64 -8.45 20.00
CA GLY A 134 3.38 -9.12 21.08
C GLY A 134 3.52 -8.30 22.38
N ALA A 135 2.80 -7.18 22.50
CA ALA A 135 2.78 -6.35 23.71
C ALA A 135 1.45 -6.56 24.44
N ASP A 136 1.35 -7.69 25.15
CA ASP A 136 0.36 -7.96 26.20
C ASP A 136 1.11 -8.29 27.50
#